data_AF-A0A6C0EVN0-F1
#
_entry.id   AF-A0A6C0EVN0-F1
#
_cell.length_a   1.000
_cell.length_b   1.000
_cell.length_c   1.000
_cell.angle_alpha   90.00
_cell.angle_beta   90.00
_cell.angle_gamma   90.00
#
_symmetry.space_group_name_H-M   'P 1'
#
loop_
_entity.id
_entity.type
_entity.pdbx_description
1 polymer ?
#
loop_
_entity_poly.entity_id
_entity_poly.type
_entity_poly.pdbx_seq_one_letter_code
_entity_poly.pdbx_strand_id
1 'polypeptide(L)'
;MANNDSTNNTESNVLKLQSLQSEFKLVMTQYQQAYANYISSLRSSTDPASKKSFVVIPDSTFWGGGDTFISDNKSTSVEDCIALCSANSSCTGATYVSDIKHCSMRRGQNYIYPDVDTNSAIVPELMQNTQVLSMLNQKLLDINKNMENTLGSMSSSENSDIAVKDLKKGELTSIYNSLMEERRNINKMIDNSTAIEQSYTDNSIYVSQNNTTYTFWTLVALIIVVFTLKMQFYPELQLNMVSLVYWTIIIILFITLMMQLNTPTGYLVWLALIAMVILQQMNMLPRI
;
A
#
# COMPACT_ATOMS: atom_id res chain seq x y z
N MET A 1 -55.12 38.35 2.60
CA MET A 1 -54.47 37.54 1.56
C MET A 1 -53.06 37.09 1.97
N ALA A 2 -52.82 36.70 3.22
CA ALA A 2 -51.47 36.38 3.74
C ALA A 2 -51.29 34.89 4.12
N ASN A 3 -52.22 34.01 3.73
CA ASN A 3 -52.25 32.61 4.20
C ASN A 3 -51.85 31.57 3.14
N ASN A 4 -51.41 32.01 1.95
CA ASN A 4 -51.09 31.10 0.83
C ASN A 4 -49.58 30.81 0.71
N ASP A 5 -48.74 31.59 1.37
CA ASP A 5 -47.27 31.51 1.24
C ASP A 5 -46.64 30.51 2.23
N SER A 6 -47.26 30.33 3.40
CA SER A 6 -46.82 29.37 4.43
C SER A 6 -47.12 27.92 4.03
N THR A 7 -48.30 27.65 3.46
CA THR A 7 -48.73 26.29 3.05
C THR A 7 -47.87 25.73 1.91
N ASN A 8 -47.55 26.56 0.92
CA ASN A 8 -46.66 26.18 -0.21
C ASN A 8 -45.23 25.85 0.26
N ASN A 9 -44.74 26.54 1.30
CA ASN A 9 -43.40 26.31 1.85
C ASN A 9 -43.34 24.99 2.65
N THR A 10 -44.40 24.66 3.40
CA THR A 10 -44.48 23.39 4.14
C THR A 10 -44.52 22.18 3.20
N GLU A 11 -45.36 22.19 2.17
CA GLU A 11 -45.42 21.10 1.18
C GLU A 11 -44.08 20.90 0.45
N SER A 12 -43.42 22.00 0.06
CA SER A 12 -42.08 21.97 -0.55
C SER A 12 -41.03 21.33 0.37
N ASN A 13 -41.04 21.67 1.66
CA ASN A 13 -40.12 21.11 2.64
C ASN A 13 -40.39 19.62 2.93
N VAL A 14 -41.66 19.17 2.92
CA VAL A 14 -42.02 17.74 3.02
C VAL A 14 -41.44 16.97 1.84
N LEU A 15 -41.63 17.44 0.61
CA LEU A 15 -41.10 16.80 -0.60
C LEU A 15 -39.56 16.74 -0.57
N LYS A 16 -38.91 17.84 -0.17
CA LYS A 16 -37.46 17.88 0.00
C LYS A 16 -36.96 16.87 1.03
N LEU A 17 -37.65 16.73 2.17
CA LEU A 17 -37.30 15.75 3.19
C LEU A 17 -37.44 14.32 2.68
N GLN A 18 -38.52 14.00 1.95
CA GLN A 18 -38.71 12.68 1.33
C GLN A 18 -37.62 12.35 0.29
N SER A 19 -37.22 13.36 -0.50
CA SER A 19 -36.11 13.21 -1.45
C SER A 19 -34.79 12.90 -0.72
N LEU A 20 -34.46 13.66 0.34
CA LEU A 20 -33.26 13.44 1.15
C LEU A 20 -33.26 12.07 1.83
N GLN A 21 -34.40 11.60 2.33
CA GLN A 21 -34.52 10.26 2.92
C GLN A 21 -34.30 9.15 1.89
N SER A 22 -34.81 9.34 0.68
CA SER A 22 -34.61 8.38 -0.43
C SER A 22 -33.13 8.34 -0.85
N GLU A 23 -32.49 9.50 -0.97
CA GLU A 23 -31.05 9.59 -1.25
C GLU A 23 -30.23 8.95 -0.12
N PHE A 24 -30.55 9.23 1.14
CA PHE A 24 -29.87 8.65 2.30
C PHE A 24 -29.91 7.11 2.23
N LYS A 25 -31.09 6.53 1.97
CA LYS A 25 -31.25 5.08 1.86
C LYS A 25 -30.40 4.50 0.73
N LEU A 26 -30.38 5.15 -0.44
CA LEU A 26 -29.55 4.73 -1.57
C LEU A 26 -28.06 4.76 -1.21
N VAL A 27 -27.58 5.86 -0.64
CA VAL A 27 -26.16 6.02 -0.25
C VAL A 27 -25.79 5.02 0.85
N MET A 28 -26.71 4.72 1.78
CA MET A 28 -26.49 3.72 2.82
C MET A 28 -26.32 2.32 2.23
N THR A 29 -27.13 1.95 1.22
CA THR A 29 -26.94 0.69 0.49
C THR A 29 -25.58 0.63 -0.22
N GLN A 30 -25.17 1.72 -0.89
CA GLN A 30 -23.85 1.80 -1.51
C GLN A 30 -22.73 1.67 -0.48
N TYR A 31 -22.89 2.28 0.69
CA TYR A 31 -21.93 2.20 1.79
C TYR A 31 -21.78 0.77 2.31
N GLN A 32 -22.89 0.06 2.53
CA GLN A 32 -22.88 -1.35 2.95
C GLN A 32 -22.17 -2.24 1.93
N GLN A 33 -22.40 -2.01 0.63
CA GLN A 33 -21.72 -2.73 -0.44
C GLN A 33 -20.22 -2.42 -0.47
N ALA A 34 -19.84 -1.14 -0.37
CA ALA A 34 -18.44 -0.72 -0.30
C ALA A 34 -17.73 -1.33 0.92
N TYR A 35 -18.44 -1.47 2.04
CA TYR A 35 -17.92 -2.10 3.25
C TYR A 35 -17.64 -3.60 3.03
N ALA A 36 -18.56 -4.32 2.38
CA ALA A 36 -18.34 -5.71 2.02
C ALA A 36 -17.12 -5.88 1.10
N ASN A 37 -16.96 -5.00 0.11
CA ASN A 37 -15.80 -5.00 -0.79
C ASN A 37 -14.49 -4.75 -0.01
N TYR A 38 -14.49 -3.75 0.88
CA TYR A 38 -13.34 -3.47 1.76
C TYR A 38 -12.93 -4.69 2.59
N ILE A 39 -13.89 -5.39 3.22
CA ILE A 39 -13.60 -6.60 4.00
C ILE A 39 -13.01 -7.71 3.11
N SER A 40 -13.49 -7.84 1.87
CA SER A 40 -12.93 -8.79 0.90
C SER A 40 -11.47 -8.46 0.56
N SER A 41 -11.17 -7.20 0.25
CA SER A 41 -9.80 -6.77 -0.07
C SER A 41 -8.87 -6.79 1.14
N LEU A 42 -9.39 -6.63 2.36
CA LEU A 42 -8.60 -6.74 3.58
C LEU A 42 -8.12 -8.19 3.78
N ARG A 43 -9.02 -9.16 3.58
CA ARG A 43 -8.69 -10.59 3.71
C ARG A 43 -7.65 -11.04 2.69
N SER A 44 -7.74 -10.55 1.44
CA SER A 44 -6.70 -10.82 0.45
C SER A 44 -5.37 -10.20 0.90
N SER A 45 -5.37 -8.93 1.29
CA SER A 45 -4.14 -8.20 1.67
C SER A 45 -3.39 -8.77 2.87
N THR A 46 -4.04 -9.54 3.75
CA THR A 46 -3.41 -10.18 4.92
C THR A 46 -2.73 -11.52 4.61
N ASP A 47 -2.96 -12.11 3.45
CA ASP A 47 -2.30 -13.37 3.07
C ASP A 47 -0.90 -13.07 2.52
N PRO A 48 0.19 -13.54 3.17
CA PRO A 48 1.57 -13.31 2.72
C PRO A 48 1.88 -13.96 1.36
N ALA A 49 1.05 -14.89 0.87
CA ALA A 49 1.16 -15.45 -0.48
C ALA A 49 0.39 -14.65 -1.54
N SER A 50 -0.49 -13.73 -1.13
CA SER A 50 -1.25 -12.91 -2.09
C SER A 50 -0.40 -11.75 -2.59
N LYS A 51 -0.39 -11.54 -3.91
CA LYS A 51 0.15 -10.31 -4.50
C LYS A 51 -0.81 -9.16 -4.19
N LYS A 52 -0.26 -7.99 -3.83
CA LYS A 52 -1.03 -6.74 -3.70
C LYS A 52 -1.88 -6.56 -4.98
N SER A 53 -3.19 -6.55 -4.83
CA SER A 53 -4.13 -6.25 -5.92
C SER A 53 -4.14 -4.74 -6.13
N PHE A 54 -3.90 -4.31 -7.36
CA PHE A 54 -3.94 -2.90 -7.75
C PHE A 54 -5.14 -2.63 -8.64
N VAL A 55 -5.69 -1.45 -8.50
CA VAL A 55 -6.78 -0.92 -9.31
C VAL A 55 -6.28 0.31 -10.05
N VAL A 56 -6.75 0.43 -11.30
CA VAL A 56 -6.42 1.51 -12.21
C VAL A 56 -7.62 2.44 -12.25
N ILE A 57 -7.39 3.72 -11.94
CA ILE A 57 -8.42 4.75 -11.97
C ILE A 57 -8.04 5.70 -13.12
N PRO A 58 -8.79 5.69 -14.22
CA PRO A 58 -8.52 6.56 -15.37
C PRO A 58 -8.79 8.03 -15.01
N ASP A 59 -8.22 8.93 -15.80
CA ASP A 59 -8.39 10.38 -15.71
C ASP A 59 -8.11 10.88 -14.28
N SER A 60 -7.03 10.34 -13.69
CA SER A 60 -6.69 10.58 -12.29
C SER A 60 -5.19 10.45 -12.06
N THR A 61 -4.69 11.22 -11.09
CA THR A 61 -3.28 11.19 -10.67
C THR A 61 -3.17 10.91 -9.18
N PHE A 62 -2.27 10.00 -8.82
CA PHE A 62 -1.87 9.72 -7.45
C PHE A 62 -0.69 10.60 -7.06
N TRP A 63 -0.91 11.51 -6.10
CA TRP A 63 0.10 12.49 -5.70
C TRP A 63 0.88 12.13 -4.44
N GLY A 64 0.33 11.29 -3.55
CA GLY A 64 0.91 11.03 -2.22
C GLY A 64 0.99 12.29 -1.35
N GLY A 65 0.65 12.23 -0.06
CA GLY A 65 0.75 13.43 0.79
C GLY A 65 2.19 13.86 1.10
N GLY A 66 2.67 15.02 0.62
CA GLY A 66 3.98 15.61 0.99
C GLY A 66 5.21 15.10 0.19
N ASP A 67 6.40 15.03 0.81
CA ASP A 67 7.67 14.49 0.24
C ASP A 67 7.60 12.97 0.06
N THR A 68 6.86 12.59 -0.98
CA THR A 68 6.42 11.22 -1.24
C THR A 68 7.00 10.62 -2.50
N PHE A 69 7.81 11.39 -3.22
CA PHE A 69 8.46 10.92 -4.41
C PHE A 69 9.38 9.75 -4.11
N ILE A 70 9.19 8.64 -4.81
CA ILE A 70 10.09 7.49 -4.73
C ILE A 70 10.99 7.50 -5.96
N SER A 71 10.38 7.47 -7.14
CA SER A 71 11.10 7.39 -8.40
C SER A 71 10.19 7.62 -9.58
N ASP A 72 10.81 8.02 -10.67
CA ASP A 72 10.22 8.19 -11.98
C ASP A 72 10.90 7.24 -12.95
N ASN A 73 10.13 6.32 -13.54
CA ASN A 73 10.64 5.29 -14.41
C ASN A 73 9.91 5.31 -15.76
N LYS A 74 10.65 4.99 -16.82
CA LYS A 74 10.02 4.64 -18.09
C LYS A 74 9.23 3.35 -17.91
N SER A 75 7.98 3.36 -18.34
CA SER A 75 7.06 2.24 -18.25
C SER A 75 6.30 2.15 -19.56
N THR A 76 6.32 1.01 -20.24
CA THR A 76 5.72 0.92 -21.57
C THR A 76 4.21 0.71 -21.54
N SER A 77 3.69 0.34 -20.38
CA SER A 77 2.28 0.03 -20.12
C SER A 77 1.88 0.35 -18.67
N VAL A 78 0.58 0.26 -18.39
CA VAL A 78 0.01 0.34 -17.04
C VAL A 78 0.47 -0.86 -16.21
N GLU A 79 0.51 -2.05 -16.81
CA GLU A 79 0.90 -3.30 -16.17
C GLU A 79 2.37 -3.27 -15.73
N ASP A 80 3.26 -2.69 -16.54
CA ASP A 80 4.65 -2.44 -16.17
C ASP A 80 4.74 -1.52 -14.95
N CYS A 81 3.91 -0.48 -14.88
CA CYS A 81 3.88 0.46 -13.76
C CYS A 81 3.35 -0.20 -12.48
N ILE A 82 2.32 -1.04 -12.61
CA ILE A 82 1.83 -1.89 -11.51
C ILE A 82 2.95 -2.82 -11.02
N ALA A 83 3.69 -3.45 -11.93
CA ALA A 83 4.79 -4.35 -11.56
C ALA A 83 5.92 -3.59 -10.84
N LEU A 84 6.28 -2.40 -11.32
CA LEU A 84 7.27 -1.53 -10.67
C LEU A 84 6.83 -1.14 -9.25
N CYS A 85 5.58 -0.70 -9.08
CA CYS A 85 5.05 -0.33 -7.77
C CYS A 85 4.93 -1.55 -6.85
N SER A 86 4.49 -2.69 -7.37
CA SER A 86 4.40 -3.95 -6.62
C SER A 86 5.76 -4.46 -6.13
N ALA A 87 6.81 -4.25 -6.93
CA ALA A 87 8.18 -4.65 -6.60
C ALA A 87 8.82 -3.71 -5.57
N ASN A 88 8.35 -2.45 -5.48
CA ASN A 88 8.85 -1.49 -4.53
C ASN A 88 7.97 -1.45 -3.28
N SER A 89 8.49 -1.99 -2.19
CA SER A 89 7.79 -2.07 -0.91
C SER A 89 7.39 -0.70 -0.31
N SER A 90 8.09 0.37 -0.69
CA SER A 90 7.75 1.75 -0.28
C SER A 90 6.63 2.37 -1.13
N CYS A 91 6.26 1.77 -2.27
CA CYS A 91 5.23 2.28 -3.15
C CYS A 91 3.84 2.01 -2.58
N THR A 92 3.12 3.08 -2.26
CA THR A 92 1.71 3.02 -1.84
C THR A 92 0.77 3.36 -2.99
N GLY A 93 1.32 3.89 -4.09
CA GLY A 93 0.60 4.12 -5.33
C GLY A 93 1.50 4.74 -6.40
N ALA A 94 1.03 4.76 -7.63
CA ALA A 94 1.73 5.31 -8.76
C ALA A 94 0.79 6.06 -9.70
N THR A 95 1.34 6.90 -10.56
CA THR A 95 0.63 7.48 -11.70
C THR A 95 1.30 7.02 -12.97
N TYR A 96 0.53 6.44 -13.89
CA TYR A 96 0.97 6.13 -15.24
C TYR A 96 0.49 7.22 -16.20
N VAL A 97 1.42 7.81 -16.95
CA VAL A 97 1.16 8.81 -17.99
C VAL A 97 1.37 8.15 -19.34
N SER A 98 0.29 7.94 -20.09
CA SER A 98 0.33 7.18 -21.34
C SER A 98 1.14 7.88 -22.43
N ASP A 99 1.03 9.21 -22.54
CA ASP A 99 1.63 9.98 -23.64
C ASP A 99 3.18 9.94 -23.63
N ILE A 100 3.77 9.96 -22.43
CA ILE A 100 5.22 9.92 -22.25
C ILE A 100 5.74 8.55 -21.79
N LYS A 101 4.84 7.55 -21.67
CA LYS A 101 5.17 6.18 -21.24
C LYS A 101 5.97 6.16 -19.94
N HIS A 102 5.38 6.74 -18.91
CA HIS A 102 6.09 7.06 -17.69
C HIS A 102 5.29 6.67 -16.44
N CYS A 103 5.99 6.15 -15.45
CA CYS A 103 5.43 5.69 -14.18
C CYS A 103 6.08 6.48 -13.04
N SER A 104 5.26 7.30 -12.37
CA SER A 104 5.66 8.09 -11.21
C SER A 104 5.20 7.38 -9.95
N MET A 105 6.14 6.73 -9.26
CA MET A 105 5.87 5.99 -8.03
C MET A 105 6.01 6.88 -6.81
N ARG A 106 5.06 6.75 -5.88
CA ARG A 106 5.01 7.57 -4.67
C ARG A 106 4.63 6.74 -3.45
N ARG A 107 4.97 7.27 -2.28
CA ARG A 107 4.61 6.72 -0.97
C ARG A 107 3.59 7.61 -0.26
N GLY A 108 3.10 7.18 0.90
CA GLY A 108 2.28 8.01 1.77
C GLY A 108 0.81 8.08 1.35
N GLN A 109 0.11 9.08 1.90
CA GLN A 109 -1.35 9.06 2.00
C GLN A 109 -2.10 9.40 0.71
N ASN A 110 -3.38 8.99 0.73
CA ASN A 110 -4.21 8.57 -0.40
C ASN A 110 -4.87 9.69 -1.19
N TYR A 111 -4.09 10.65 -1.66
CA TYR A 111 -4.64 11.74 -2.47
C TYR A 111 -4.65 11.38 -3.95
N ILE A 112 -5.82 10.96 -4.42
CA ILE A 112 -6.15 10.77 -5.83
C ILE A 112 -6.89 12.02 -6.27
N TYR A 113 -6.33 12.72 -7.25
CA TYR A 113 -6.95 13.90 -7.83
C TYR A 113 -7.50 13.56 -9.21
N PRO A 114 -8.71 14.04 -9.55
CA PRO A 114 -9.16 14.04 -10.93
C PRO A 114 -8.13 14.78 -11.78
N ASP A 115 -7.78 14.20 -12.92
CA ASP A 115 -6.86 14.78 -13.88
C ASP A 115 -7.54 14.81 -15.24
N VAL A 116 -7.23 15.81 -16.06
CA VAL A 116 -7.85 16.01 -17.38
C VAL A 116 -7.09 15.30 -18.50
N ASP A 117 -5.99 14.65 -18.16
CA ASP A 117 -5.04 14.03 -19.08
C ASP A 117 -5.22 12.51 -19.18
N THR A 118 -4.45 11.87 -20.08
CA THR A 118 -4.35 10.40 -20.27
C THR A 118 -3.70 9.66 -19.09
N ASN A 119 -3.80 10.24 -17.90
CA ASN A 119 -3.18 9.78 -16.67
C ASN A 119 -4.05 8.72 -16.00
N SER A 120 -3.40 7.74 -15.39
CA SER A 120 -4.07 6.69 -14.65
C SER A 120 -3.43 6.55 -13.28
N ALA A 121 -4.23 6.76 -12.24
CA ALA A 121 -3.82 6.51 -10.88
C ALA A 121 -3.88 5.01 -10.61
N ILE A 122 -2.78 4.47 -10.08
CA ILE A 122 -2.62 3.07 -9.73
C ILE A 122 -2.49 3.02 -8.22
N VAL A 123 -3.45 2.40 -7.56
CA VAL A 123 -3.49 2.30 -6.09
C VAL A 123 -3.86 0.88 -5.67
N PRO A 124 -3.46 0.43 -4.47
CA PRO A 124 -3.96 -0.83 -3.93
C PRO A 124 -5.49 -0.84 -3.86
N GLU A 125 -6.09 -1.99 -4.14
CA GLU A 125 -7.55 -2.17 -4.11
C GLU A 125 -8.14 -1.84 -2.73
N LEU A 126 -7.45 -2.26 -1.67
CA LEU A 126 -7.82 -1.94 -0.28
C LEU A 126 -7.91 -0.43 -0.06
N MET A 127 -6.97 0.32 -0.64
CA MET A 127 -6.91 1.78 -0.54
C MET A 127 -8.06 2.45 -1.29
N GLN A 128 -8.37 2.03 -2.52
CA GLN A 128 -9.53 2.52 -3.25
C GLN A 128 -10.83 2.26 -2.48
N ASN A 129 -11.03 1.04 -1.98
CA ASN A 129 -12.24 0.69 -1.23
C ASN A 129 -12.40 1.54 0.04
N THR A 130 -11.29 1.84 0.73
CA THR A 130 -11.32 2.70 1.91
C THR A 130 -11.67 4.15 1.57
N GLN A 131 -11.18 4.68 0.43
CA GLN A 131 -11.54 6.02 -0.04
C GLN A 131 -13.02 6.11 -0.41
N VAL A 132 -13.56 5.10 -1.10
CA VAL A 132 -14.99 5.02 -1.44
C VAL A 132 -15.84 5.00 -0.16
N LEU A 133 -15.45 4.22 0.85
CA LEU A 133 -16.12 4.20 2.16
C LEU A 133 -16.13 5.59 2.82
N SER A 134 -14.98 6.27 2.86
CA SER A 134 -14.86 7.61 3.44
C SER A 134 -15.75 8.64 2.71
N MET A 135 -15.77 8.62 1.37
CA MET A 135 -16.62 9.50 0.56
C MET A 135 -18.12 9.25 0.83
N LEU A 136 -18.54 7.99 0.87
CA LEU A 136 -19.93 7.62 1.13
C LEU A 136 -20.36 8.01 2.56
N ASN A 137 -19.50 7.79 3.55
CA ASN A 137 -19.74 8.22 4.93
C ASN A 137 -19.89 9.76 5.03
N GLN A 138 -19.02 10.52 4.35
CA GLN A 138 -19.15 11.99 4.29
C GLN A 138 -20.48 12.41 3.63
N LYS A 139 -20.87 11.74 2.53
CA LYS A 139 -22.14 12.01 1.86
C LYS A 139 -23.35 11.73 2.78
N LEU A 140 -23.30 10.66 3.58
CA LEU A 140 -24.35 10.36 4.57
C LEU A 140 -24.44 11.45 5.65
N LEU A 141 -23.30 11.94 6.14
CA LEU A 141 -23.26 13.05 7.11
C LEU A 141 -23.86 14.34 6.52
N ASP A 142 -23.55 14.66 5.26
CA ASP A 142 -24.06 15.85 4.57
C ASP A 142 -25.58 15.75 4.34
N ILE A 143 -26.08 14.59 3.91
CA ILE A 143 -27.52 14.33 3.77
C ILE A 143 -28.21 14.45 5.13
N ASN A 144 -27.64 13.87 6.20
CA ASN A 144 -28.21 13.95 7.54
C ASN A 144 -28.31 15.40 8.04
N LYS A 145 -27.26 16.21 7.85
CA LYS A 145 -27.26 17.64 8.16
C LYS A 145 -28.34 18.40 7.37
N ASN A 146 -28.52 18.07 6.09
CA ASN A 146 -29.56 18.67 5.25
C ASN A 146 -30.97 18.30 5.70
N MET A 147 -31.19 17.06 6.16
CA MET A 147 -32.47 16.64 6.74
C MET A 147 -32.75 17.38 8.06
N GLU A 148 -31.76 17.53 8.94
CA GLU A 148 -31.88 18.30 10.19
C GLU A 148 -32.24 19.77 9.92
N ASN A 149 -31.55 20.41 8.97
CA ASN A 149 -31.83 21.79 8.57
C ASN A 149 -33.26 21.93 8.01
N THR A 150 -33.70 20.98 7.19
CA THR A 150 -35.05 20.97 6.60
C THR A 150 -36.11 20.81 7.71
N LEU A 151 -35.93 19.86 8.63
CA LEU A 151 -36.80 19.69 9.81
C LEU A 151 -36.83 20.92 10.72
N GLY A 152 -35.70 21.62 10.86
CA GLY A 152 -35.59 22.88 11.58
C GLY A 152 -36.44 23.98 10.92
N SER A 153 -36.36 24.12 9.60
CA SER A 153 -37.14 25.13 8.86
C SER A 153 -38.66 24.91 8.90
N MET A 154 -39.12 23.66 9.08
CA MET A 154 -40.54 23.33 9.25
C MET A 154 -41.09 23.69 10.65
N SER A 155 -40.24 24.12 11.60
CA SER A 155 -40.65 24.40 12.99
C SER A 155 -41.52 25.63 13.20
N SER A 156 -41.59 26.54 12.22
CA SER A 156 -42.28 27.82 12.39
C SER A 156 -43.77 27.80 12.01
N SER A 157 -44.31 26.69 11.47
CA SER A 157 -45.62 26.75 10.77
C SER A 157 -46.77 25.88 11.28
N GLU A 158 -46.63 24.87 12.17
CA GLU A 158 -47.81 24.11 12.67
C GLU A 158 -47.53 23.24 13.91
N ASN A 159 -48.43 23.29 14.90
CA ASN A 159 -48.30 22.67 16.23
C ASN A 159 -48.68 21.18 16.31
N SER A 160 -49.23 20.56 15.25
CA SER A 160 -49.88 19.24 15.36
C SER A 160 -48.95 18.02 15.28
N ASP A 161 -47.69 18.15 14.83
CA ASP A 161 -46.78 17.00 14.63
C ASP A 161 -45.46 17.08 15.43
N ILE A 162 -45.44 17.83 16.54
CA ILE A 162 -44.24 18.05 17.36
C ILE A 162 -43.63 16.73 17.87
N ALA A 163 -44.45 15.76 18.30
CA ALA A 163 -43.96 14.49 18.85
C ALA A 163 -43.29 13.58 17.81
N VAL A 164 -43.87 13.46 16.61
CA VAL A 164 -43.29 12.66 15.50
C VAL A 164 -41.98 13.30 15.02
N LYS A 165 -41.92 14.63 15.05
CA LYS A 165 -40.73 15.40 14.71
C LYS A 165 -39.59 15.21 15.70
N ASP A 166 -39.86 15.31 17.00
CA ASP A 166 -38.84 15.16 18.04
C ASP A 166 -38.25 13.74 18.02
N LEU A 167 -39.09 12.72 17.77
CA LEU A 167 -38.65 11.35 17.54
C LEU A 167 -37.71 11.23 16.33
N LYS A 168 -38.11 11.79 15.17
CA LYS A 168 -37.25 11.77 13.96
C LYS A 168 -35.94 12.53 14.19
N LYS A 169 -35.97 13.68 14.87
CA LYS A 169 -34.76 14.44 15.19
C LYS A 169 -33.81 13.64 16.09
N GLY A 170 -34.35 12.94 17.09
CA GLY A 170 -33.58 12.02 17.93
C GLY A 170 -32.94 10.88 17.13
N GLU A 171 -33.69 10.27 16.21
CA GLU A 171 -33.19 9.22 15.31
C GLU A 171 -32.05 9.73 14.41
N LEU A 172 -32.22 10.89 13.76
CA LEU A 172 -31.17 11.51 12.93
C LEU A 172 -29.91 11.84 13.74
N THR A 173 -30.08 12.30 14.98
CA THR A 173 -28.95 12.61 15.86
C THR A 173 -28.18 11.33 16.23
N SER A 174 -28.90 10.24 16.51
CA SER A 174 -28.32 8.93 16.77
C SER A 174 -27.54 8.40 15.56
N ILE A 175 -28.15 8.46 14.37
CA ILE A 175 -27.52 8.07 13.10
C ILE A 175 -26.26 8.91 12.84
N TYR A 176 -26.33 10.23 13.04
CA TYR A 176 -25.18 11.12 12.90
C TYR A 176 -24.02 10.70 13.80
N ASN A 177 -24.30 10.45 15.08
CA ASN A 177 -23.28 10.05 16.04
C ASN A 177 -22.64 8.72 15.66
N SER A 178 -23.44 7.75 15.20
CA SER A 178 -22.94 6.47 14.70
C SER A 178 -22.06 6.65 13.46
N LEU A 179 -22.49 7.45 12.47
CA LEU A 179 -21.70 7.74 11.28
C LEU A 179 -20.37 8.45 11.60
N MET A 180 -20.37 9.34 12.60
CA MET A 180 -19.17 10.01 13.09
C MET A 180 -18.20 9.05 13.79
N GLU A 181 -18.71 8.07 14.54
CA GLU A 181 -17.89 7.01 15.13
C GLU A 181 -17.30 6.10 14.04
N GLU A 182 -18.12 5.67 13.07
CA GLU A 182 -17.64 4.90 11.92
C GLU A 182 -16.57 5.66 11.13
N ARG A 183 -16.74 6.98 10.92
CA ARG A 183 -15.73 7.82 10.28
C ARG A 183 -14.39 7.77 11.01
N ARG A 184 -14.41 7.87 12.33
CA ARG A 184 -13.17 7.75 13.14
C ARG A 184 -12.54 6.37 12.97
N ASN A 185 -13.36 5.32 12.89
CA ASN A 185 -12.87 3.97 12.67
C ASN A 185 -12.29 3.79 11.26
N ILE A 186 -12.93 4.32 10.22
CA ILE A 186 -12.41 4.33 8.84
C ILE A 186 -11.05 5.06 8.79
N ASN A 187 -10.94 6.23 9.41
CA ASN A 187 -9.67 6.96 9.45
C ASN A 187 -8.56 6.15 10.13
N LYS A 188 -8.86 5.48 11.26
CA LYS A 188 -7.92 4.56 11.90
C LYS A 188 -7.53 3.39 10.99
N MET A 189 -8.46 2.86 10.20
CA MET A 189 -8.18 1.80 9.22
C MET A 189 -7.28 2.28 8.09
N ILE A 190 -7.46 3.52 7.61
CA ILE A 190 -6.56 4.17 6.64
C ILE A 190 -5.15 4.23 7.22
N ASP A 191 -5.01 4.75 8.44
CA ASP A 191 -3.71 4.90 9.10
C ASP A 191 -3.04 3.52 9.34
N ASN A 192 -3.79 2.54 9.85
CA ASN A 192 -3.28 1.19 10.09
C ASN A 192 -2.86 0.48 8.80
N SER A 193 -3.59 0.66 7.69
CA SER A 193 -3.23 0.04 6.40
C SER A 193 -1.86 0.53 5.93
N THR A 194 -1.58 1.84 6.07
CA THR A 194 -0.26 2.39 5.74
C THR A 194 0.85 1.87 6.66
N ALA A 195 0.55 1.65 7.95
CA ALA A 195 1.52 1.12 8.90
C ALA A 195 1.81 -0.38 8.68
N ILE A 196 0.79 -1.15 8.29
CA ILE A 196 0.92 -2.58 7.98
C ILE A 196 1.85 -2.77 6.77
N GLU A 197 1.69 -1.97 5.72
CA GLU A 197 2.61 -2.04 4.56
C GLU A 197 4.07 -1.74 4.94
N GLN A 198 4.29 -0.78 5.84
CA GLN A 198 5.63 -0.51 6.38
C GLN A 198 6.17 -1.70 7.18
N SER A 199 5.36 -2.30 8.05
CA SER A 199 5.79 -3.45 8.86
C SER A 199 6.10 -4.69 8.02
N TYR A 200 5.34 -4.97 6.96
CA TYR A 200 5.66 -6.06 6.02
C TYR A 200 6.99 -5.80 5.30
N THR A 201 7.24 -4.55 4.93
CA THR A 201 8.51 -4.14 4.33
C THR A 201 9.67 -4.42 5.27
N ASP A 202 9.58 -3.95 6.51
CA ASP A 202 10.63 -4.11 7.52
C ASP A 202 10.86 -5.59 7.86
N ASN A 203 9.80 -6.38 7.99
CA ASN A 203 9.90 -7.81 8.25
C ASN A 203 10.50 -8.58 7.07
N SER A 204 10.15 -8.25 5.82
CA SER A 204 10.75 -8.89 4.65
C SER A 204 12.26 -8.61 4.53
N ILE A 205 12.67 -7.37 4.84
CA ILE A 205 14.08 -6.96 4.90
C ILE A 205 14.79 -7.71 6.03
N TYR A 206 14.18 -7.78 7.21
CA TYR A 206 14.73 -8.50 8.37
C TYR A 206 14.93 -9.99 8.06
N VAL A 207 13.93 -10.65 7.45
CA VAL A 207 14.01 -12.06 7.05
C VAL A 207 15.10 -12.27 6.00
N SER A 208 15.24 -11.38 5.01
CA SER A 208 16.29 -11.47 3.99
C SER A 208 17.71 -11.31 4.58
N GLN A 209 17.90 -10.37 5.50
CA GLN A 209 19.18 -10.15 6.17
C GLN A 209 19.55 -11.34 7.07
N ASN A 210 18.58 -11.90 7.79
CA ASN A 210 18.81 -13.04 8.65
C ASN A 210 19.13 -14.32 7.85
N ASN A 211 18.47 -14.52 6.70
CA ASN A 211 18.75 -15.65 5.81
C ASN A 211 20.20 -15.65 5.26
N THR A 212 20.74 -14.46 4.98
CA THR A 212 22.15 -14.30 4.56
C THR A 212 23.10 -14.71 5.69
N THR A 213 22.78 -14.34 6.92
CA THR A 213 23.56 -14.70 8.11
C THR A 213 23.56 -16.21 8.36
N TYR A 214 22.40 -16.88 8.27
CA TYR A 214 22.34 -18.34 8.42
C TYR A 214 23.12 -19.06 7.32
N THR A 215 22.99 -18.62 6.07
CA THR A 215 23.72 -19.21 4.94
C THR A 215 25.23 -19.12 5.14
N PHE A 216 25.73 -17.99 5.65
CA PHE A 216 27.14 -17.82 6.01
C PHE A 216 27.59 -18.82 7.09
N TRP A 217 26.85 -18.94 8.19
CA TRP A 217 27.19 -19.87 9.27
C TRP A 217 27.11 -21.33 8.83
N THR A 218 26.19 -21.69 7.94
CA THR A 218 26.12 -23.03 7.35
C THR A 218 27.36 -23.36 6.52
N LEU A 219 27.88 -22.42 5.74
CA LEU A 219 29.13 -22.60 4.98
C LEU A 219 30.34 -22.80 5.92
N VAL A 220 30.43 -21.99 6.99
CA VAL A 220 31.48 -22.14 8.00
C VAL A 220 31.41 -23.51 8.66
N ALA A 221 30.21 -23.97 9.05
CA ALA A 221 30.02 -25.28 9.66
C ALA A 221 30.41 -26.42 8.72
N LEU A 222 30.04 -26.35 7.43
CA LEU A 222 30.40 -27.35 6.43
C LEU A 222 31.92 -27.47 6.27
N ILE A 223 32.65 -26.36 6.35
CA ILE A 223 34.11 -26.35 6.28
C ILE A 223 34.74 -27.02 7.49
N ILE A 224 34.22 -26.75 8.68
CA ILE A 224 34.68 -27.42 9.91
C ILE A 224 34.50 -28.92 9.77
N VAL A 225 33.37 -29.39 9.24
CA VAL A 225 33.09 -30.82 9.00
C VAL A 225 34.06 -31.41 7.97
N VAL A 226 34.30 -30.75 6.84
CA VAL A 226 35.27 -31.23 5.84
C VAL A 226 36.68 -31.31 6.42
N PHE A 227 37.06 -30.31 7.23
CA PHE A 227 38.36 -30.26 7.89
C PHE A 227 38.53 -31.39 8.91
N THR A 228 37.53 -31.65 9.76
CA THR A 228 37.57 -32.73 10.75
C THR A 228 37.59 -34.11 10.09
N LEU A 229 36.76 -34.34 9.08
CA LEU A 229 36.77 -35.61 8.32
C LEU A 229 38.13 -35.87 7.68
N LYS A 230 38.73 -34.85 7.06
CA LYS A 230 40.04 -35.01 6.44
C LYS A 230 41.13 -35.31 7.47
N MET A 231 41.12 -34.64 8.62
CA MET A 231 42.09 -34.89 9.69
C MET A 231 41.96 -36.32 10.24
N GLN A 232 40.74 -36.85 10.28
CA GLN A 232 40.46 -38.20 10.77
C GLN A 232 40.84 -39.30 9.76
N PHE A 233 40.57 -39.10 8.47
CA PHE A 233 40.76 -40.14 7.45
C PHE A 233 42.13 -40.10 6.74
N TYR A 234 42.82 -38.95 6.72
CA TYR A 234 44.09 -38.80 5.97
C TYR A 234 45.17 -38.09 6.80
N PRO A 235 45.65 -38.69 7.91
CA PRO A 235 46.63 -38.06 8.80
C PRO A 235 48.01 -37.86 8.17
N GLU A 236 48.39 -38.63 7.15
CA GLU A 236 49.75 -38.59 6.55
C GLU A 236 49.93 -37.60 5.40
N LEU A 237 48.86 -36.93 4.95
CA LEU A 237 48.97 -35.91 3.91
C LEU A 237 49.63 -34.66 4.49
N GLN A 238 50.93 -34.47 4.19
CA GLN A 238 51.66 -33.23 4.43
C GLN A 238 51.15 -32.11 3.51
N LEU A 239 50.00 -31.56 3.84
CA LEU A 239 49.48 -30.37 3.17
C LEU A 239 50.07 -29.12 3.83
N ASN A 240 50.55 -28.22 3.00
CA ASN A 240 51.02 -26.92 3.44
C ASN A 240 49.80 -26.14 3.98
N MET A 241 49.65 -26.11 5.31
CA MET A 241 48.45 -25.64 6.01
C MET A 241 48.08 -24.21 5.61
N VAL A 242 49.09 -23.38 5.34
CA VAL A 242 48.91 -22.00 4.87
C VAL A 242 48.21 -21.96 3.51
N SER A 243 48.63 -22.81 2.57
CA SER A 243 48.04 -22.87 1.23
C SER A 243 46.60 -23.36 1.28
N LEU A 244 46.31 -24.37 2.12
CA LEU A 244 44.96 -24.91 2.26
C LEU A 244 44.02 -23.84 2.81
N VAL A 245 44.35 -23.21 3.96
CA VAL A 245 43.53 -22.17 4.58
C VAL A 245 43.29 -21.00 3.63
N TYR A 246 44.32 -20.58 2.89
CA TYR A 246 44.23 -19.53 1.89
C TYR A 246 43.21 -19.87 0.79
N TRP A 247 43.29 -21.06 0.20
CA TRP A 247 42.34 -21.50 -0.83
C TRP A 247 40.92 -21.67 -0.30
N THR A 248 40.75 -22.16 0.93
CA THR A 248 39.41 -22.27 1.53
C THR A 248 38.77 -20.90 1.74
N ILE A 249 39.54 -19.92 2.23
CA ILE A 249 39.06 -18.54 2.39
C ILE A 249 38.64 -17.95 1.04
N ILE A 250 39.44 -18.14 -0.01
CA ILE A 250 39.10 -17.69 -1.37
C ILE A 250 37.80 -18.34 -1.86
N ILE A 251 37.63 -19.65 -1.66
CA ILE A 251 36.42 -20.36 -2.08
C ILE A 251 35.18 -19.85 -1.33
N ILE A 252 35.29 -19.60 -0.02
CA ILE A 252 34.19 -18.99 0.77
C ILE A 252 33.83 -17.63 0.20
N LEU A 253 34.83 -16.77 0.00
CA LEU A 253 34.65 -15.42 -0.54
C LEU A 253 33.99 -15.47 -1.91
N PHE A 254 34.39 -16.44 -2.75
CA PHE A 254 33.83 -16.64 -4.07
C PHE A 254 32.37 -17.12 -4.03
N ILE A 255 32.04 -18.07 -3.13
CA ILE A 255 30.66 -18.55 -2.94
C ILE A 255 29.75 -17.44 -2.41
N THR A 256 30.21 -16.66 -1.42
CA THR A 256 29.42 -15.54 -0.88
C THR A 256 29.22 -14.45 -1.92
N LEU A 257 30.22 -14.17 -2.75
CA LEU A 257 30.11 -13.26 -3.90
C LEU A 257 29.14 -13.76 -4.98
N MET A 258 29.17 -15.06 -5.28
CA MET A 258 28.23 -15.69 -6.22
C MET A 258 26.77 -15.54 -5.75
N MET A 259 26.52 -15.61 -4.44
CA MET A 259 25.18 -15.37 -3.88
C MET A 259 24.75 -13.90 -3.98
N GLN A 260 25.68 -12.95 -4.04
CA GLN A 260 25.39 -11.53 -4.20
C GLN A 260 25.20 -11.10 -5.66
N LEU A 261 25.42 -11.98 -6.64
CA LEU A 261 25.21 -11.68 -8.07
C LEU A 261 23.77 -11.29 -8.43
N ASN A 262 22.81 -11.52 -7.55
CA ASN A 262 21.45 -11.02 -7.78
C ASN A 262 21.29 -9.52 -7.49
N THR A 263 22.37 -8.84 -7.09
CA THR A 263 22.40 -7.40 -6.81
C THR A 263 23.37 -6.68 -7.76
N PRO A 264 23.06 -5.43 -8.18
CA PRO A 264 23.94 -4.64 -9.04
C PRO A 264 25.34 -4.44 -8.46
N THR A 265 25.45 -4.30 -7.14
CA THR A 265 26.71 -4.20 -6.41
C THR A 265 27.53 -5.49 -6.48
N GLY A 266 26.87 -6.66 -6.39
CA GLY A 266 27.52 -7.95 -6.56
C GLY A 266 28.17 -8.12 -7.93
N TYR A 267 27.52 -7.69 -9.01
CA TYR A 267 28.10 -7.70 -10.35
C TYR A 267 29.37 -6.86 -10.47
N LEU A 268 29.40 -5.66 -9.88
CA LEU A 268 30.57 -4.79 -9.89
C LEU A 268 31.77 -5.42 -9.17
N VAL A 269 31.54 -6.01 -7.99
CA VAL A 269 32.62 -6.67 -7.23
C VAL A 269 33.11 -7.92 -7.97
N TRP A 270 32.22 -8.66 -8.63
CA TRP A 270 32.58 -9.84 -9.42
C TRP A 270 33.41 -9.47 -10.67
N LEU A 271 33.03 -8.39 -11.37
CA LEU A 271 33.82 -7.83 -12.48
C LEU A 271 35.20 -7.37 -12.01
N ALA A 272 35.30 -6.73 -10.85
CA ALA A 272 36.58 -6.31 -10.28
C ALA A 272 37.50 -7.50 -9.96
N LEU A 273 36.93 -8.61 -9.46
CA LEU A 273 37.70 -9.83 -9.21
C LEU A 273 38.19 -10.50 -10.48
N ILE A 274 37.35 -10.60 -11.51
CA ILE A 274 37.79 -11.10 -12.83
C ILE A 274 38.90 -10.22 -13.38
N ALA A 275 38.73 -8.90 -13.32
CA ALA A 275 39.76 -7.96 -13.75
C ALA A 275 41.07 -8.18 -12.99
N MET A 276 41.02 -8.41 -11.67
CA MET A 276 42.19 -8.70 -10.85
C MET A 276 42.90 -10.00 -11.27
N VAL A 277 42.14 -11.07 -11.54
CA VAL A 277 42.70 -12.36 -12.02
C VAL A 277 43.34 -12.20 -13.41
N ILE A 278 42.70 -11.47 -14.32
CA ILE A 278 43.24 -11.16 -15.65
C ILE A 278 44.55 -10.35 -15.51
N LEU A 279 44.56 -9.32 -14.67
CA LEU A 279 45.76 -8.51 -14.41
C LEU A 279 46.91 -9.33 -13.82
N GLN A 280 46.62 -10.33 -12.99
CA GLN A 280 47.62 -11.26 -12.45
C GLN A 280 48.15 -12.24 -13.52
N GLN A 281 47.31 -12.69 -14.45
CA GLN A 281 47.77 -13.51 -15.59
C GLN A 281 48.65 -12.71 -16.57
N MET A 282 48.40 -11.41 -16.70
CA MET A 282 49.21 -10.51 -17.52
C MET A 282 50.55 -10.11 -16.86
N ASN A 283 50.92 -10.67 -15.70
CA ASN A 283 52.11 -10.30 -14.92
C ASN A 283 52.18 -8.81 -14.53
N MET A 284 51.05 -8.09 -14.56
CA MET A 284 51.00 -6.69 -14.13
C MET A 284 50.89 -6.57 -12.60
N LEU A 285 50.42 -7.62 -11.93
CA LEU A 285 50.43 -7.78 -10.48
C LEU A 285 51.34 -8.95 -10.08
N PRO A 286 52.10 -8.84 -8.97
CA PRO A 286 52.97 -9.91 -8.51
C PRO A 286 52.16 -11.18 -8.20
N ARG A 287 52.66 -12.34 -8.65
CA ARG A 287 52.07 -13.64 -8.29
C ARG A 287 52.36 -13.91 -6.81
N ILE A 288 51.27 -14.01 -6.03
CA ILE A 288 51.26 -14.50 -4.65
C ILE A 288 51.45 -16.02 -4.68
#